data_AF-A0A1N7NM70-F1
#
_entry.id   AF-A0A1N7NM70-F1
#
_cell.length_a   1.000
_cell.length_b   1.000
_cell.length_c   1.000
_cell.angle_alpha   90.00
_cell.angle_beta   90.00
_cell.angle_gamma   90.00
#
_symmetry.space_group_name_H-M   'P 1'
#
loop_
_entity.id
_entity.type
_entity.pdbx_description
1 polymer ?
#
loop_
_entity_poly.entity_id
_entity_poly.type
_entity_poly.pdbx_seq_one_letter_code
_entity_poly.pdbx_strand_id
1 'polypeptide(L)'
;MLDIRRVLAVFLQMLSSLQNVVDEAGDFTALEQGVCGTVRGTANELLQLLLEGMDRKLQEERDKTRWALIHRKARTLVTTVGEITIWRRYYRDKQTGERRFL
;
A
#
# COMPACT_ATOMS: atom_id res chain seq x y z
N MET A 1 -12.55 5.58 1.16
CA MET A 1 -12.33 6.06 -0.23
C MET A 1 -10.83 6.26 -0.48
N LEU A 2 -10.33 5.86 -1.67
CA LEU A 2 -8.95 6.10 -2.09
C LEU A 2 -8.65 7.60 -2.18
N ASP A 3 -7.48 8.02 -1.74
CA ASP A 3 -7.04 9.41 -1.91
C ASP A 3 -6.48 9.60 -3.32
N ILE A 4 -7.35 10.03 -4.24
CA ILE A 4 -7.02 10.23 -5.65
C ILE A 4 -5.84 11.20 -5.82
N ARG A 5 -5.72 12.21 -4.95
CA ARG A 5 -4.61 13.18 -5.02
C ARG A 5 -3.28 12.49 -4.73
N ARG A 6 -3.26 11.59 -3.75
CA ARG A 6 -2.07 10.82 -3.41
C ARG A 6 -1.71 9.83 -4.51
N VAL A 7 -2.70 9.15 -5.09
CA VAL A 7 -2.49 8.27 -6.24
C VAL A 7 -1.92 9.04 -7.44
N LEU A 8 -2.50 10.19 -7.77
CA LEU A 8 -2.01 11.05 -8.84
C LEU A 8 -0.56 11.49 -8.59
N ALA A 9 -0.21 11.89 -7.37
CA ALA A 9 1.15 12.25 -7.01
C ALA A 9 2.14 11.10 -7.25
N VAL A 10 1.77 9.87 -6.90
CA VAL A 10 2.59 8.68 -7.15
C VAL A 10 2.81 8.46 -8.66
N PHE A 11 1.77 8.61 -9.48
CA PHE A 11 1.91 8.48 -10.94
C PHE A 11 2.76 9.59 -11.56
N LEU A 12 2.61 10.84 -11.12
CA LEU A 12 3.45 11.95 -11.59
C LEU A 12 4.92 11.73 -11.21
N GLN A 13 5.17 11.24 -9.98
CA GLN A 13 6.51 10.88 -9.54
C GLN A 13 7.10 9.74 -10.37
N MET A 14 6.31 8.73 -10.71
CA MET A 14 6.72 7.64 -11.60
C MET A 14 7.17 8.18 -12.96
N LEU A 15 6.36 9.05 -13.58
CA LEU A 15 6.69 9.63 -14.89
C LEU A 15 7.99 10.44 -14.85
N SER A 16 8.17 11.28 -13.82
CA SER A 16 9.41 12.03 -13.63
C SER A 16 10.61 11.10 -13.42
N SER A 17 10.43 10.01 -12.67
CA SER A 17 11.50 9.05 -12.42
C SER A 17 11.89 8.28 -13.68
N LEU A 18 10.91 7.89 -14.50
CA LEU A 18 11.16 7.25 -15.80
C LEU A 18 11.88 8.18 -16.77
N GLN A 19 11.55 9.47 -16.78
CA GLN A 19 12.26 10.45 -17.60
C GLN A 19 13.74 10.55 -17.22
N ASN A 20 14.04 10.64 -15.92
CA ASN A 20 15.42 10.65 -15.44
C ASN A 20 16.18 9.38 -15.82
N VAL A 21 15.53 8.21 -15.73
CA VAL A 21 16.15 6.94 -16.15
C VAL A 21 16.51 6.97 -17.63
N VAL A 22 15.66 7.53 -18.49
CA VAL A 22 15.96 7.67 -19.93
C VAL A 22 17.11 8.64 -20.17
N ASP A 23 17.18 9.74 -19.42
CA ASP A 23 18.21 10.76 -19.57
C ASP A 23 19.60 10.28 -19.06
N GLU A 24 19.62 9.42 -18.04
CA GLU A 24 20.84 8.94 -17.39
C GLU A 24 21.33 7.56 -17.89
N ALA A 25 20.49 6.79 -18.59
CA ALA A 25 20.85 5.45 -19.02
C ALA A 25 21.98 5.47 -20.07
N GLY A 26 23.14 4.92 -19.71
CA GLY A 26 24.28 4.78 -20.61
C GLY A 26 24.18 3.61 -21.61
N ASP A 27 23.31 2.64 -21.32
CA ASP A 27 23.04 1.49 -22.19
C ASP A 27 21.63 0.92 -21.97
N PHE A 28 21.25 -0.05 -22.81
CA PHE A 28 19.94 -0.68 -22.76
C PHE A 28 19.71 -1.52 -21.50
N THR A 29 20.76 -2.05 -20.85
CA THR A 29 20.63 -2.82 -19.61
C THR A 29 20.32 -1.87 -18.44
N ALA A 30 21.03 -0.75 -18.34
CA ALA A 30 20.77 0.29 -17.35
C ALA A 30 19.34 0.86 -17.50
N LEU A 31 18.91 1.09 -18.75
CA LEU A 31 17.55 1.52 -19.05
C LEU A 31 16.50 0.50 -18.55
N GLU A 32 16.67 -0.78 -18.90
CA GLU A 32 15.73 -1.85 -18.50
C GLU A 32 15.64 -1.98 -16.98
N GLN A 33 16.79 -2.02 -16.29
CA GLN A 33 16.85 -2.11 -14.84
C GLN A 33 16.23 -0.89 -14.16
N GLY A 34 16.50 0.32 -14.68
CA GLY A 34 15.94 1.56 -14.15
C GLY A 34 14.42 1.63 -14.31
N VAL A 35 13.90 1.23 -15.48
CA VAL A 35 12.46 1.17 -15.74
C VAL A 35 11.80 0.14 -14.83
N CYS A 36 12.32 -1.08 -14.75
CA CYS A 36 11.79 -2.13 -13.88
C CYS A 36 11.83 -1.73 -12.39
N GLY A 37 12.92 -1.10 -11.95
CA GLY A 37 13.05 -0.58 -10.60
C GLY A 37 11.99 0.48 -10.28
N THR A 38 11.81 1.45 -11.18
CA THR A 38 10.83 2.53 -11.03
C THR A 38 9.40 2.02 -11.00
N VAL A 39 9.04 1.11 -11.91
CA VAL A 39 7.69 0.52 -11.97
C VAL A 39 7.41 -0.30 -10.70
N ARG A 40 8.37 -1.12 -10.25
CA ARG A 40 8.21 -1.92 -9.03
C ARG A 40 8.08 -1.06 -7.78
N GLY A 41 8.88 0.00 -7.65
CA GLY A 41 8.76 0.95 -6.54
C GLY A 41 7.40 1.65 -6.51
N THR A 42 6.92 2.08 -7.68
CA THR A 42 5.59 2.70 -7.82
C THR A 42 4.48 1.70 -7.46
N ALA A 43 4.58 0.46 -7.92
CA ALA A 43 3.61 -0.58 -7.61
C ALA A 43 3.58 -0.91 -6.10
N ASN A 44 4.75 -0.91 -5.43
CA ASN A 44 4.88 -1.09 -3.99
C ASN A 44 4.11 0.00 -3.21
N GLU A 45 4.32 1.27 -3.56
CA GLU A 45 3.63 2.40 -2.91
C GLU A 45 2.12 2.38 -3.18
N LEU A 46 1.70 2.11 -4.42
CA LEU A 46 0.28 1.98 -4.76
C LEU A 46 -0.38 0.83 -3.99
N LEU A 47 0.27 -0.33 -3.90
CA LEU A 47 -0.26 -1.47 -3.15
C LEU A 47 -0.45 -1.14 -1.67
N GLN A 48 0.53 -0.44 -1.06
CA GLN A 48 0.40 0.04 0.32
C GLN A 48 -0.83 0.95 0.48
N LEU A 49 -1.02 1.93 -0.42
CA LEU A 49 -2.17 2.85 -0.37
C LEU A 49 -3.51 2.11 -0.50
N LEU A 50 -3.58 1.14 -1.41
CA LEU A 50 -4.78 0.33 -1.65
C LEU A 50 -5.13 -0.51 -0.43
N LEU A 51 -4.14 -1.17 0.18
CA LEU A 51 -4.35 -2.00 1.37
C LEU A 51 -4.80 -1.18 2.59
N GLU A 52 -4.23 0.01 2.79
CA GLU A 52 -4.70 0.91 3.86
C GLU A 52 -6.08 1.50 3.56
N GLY A 53 -6.38 1.75 2.29
CA GLY A 53 -7.73 2.12 1.84
C GLY A 53 -8.76 1.02 2.14
N MET A 54 -8.39 -0.24 1.91
CA MET A 54 -9.20 -1.41 2.25
C MET A 54 -9.39 -1.56 3.76
N ASP A 55 -8.33 -1.40 4.57
CA ASP A 55 -8.44 -1.44 6.04
C ASP A 55 -9.40 -0.34 6.57
N ARG A 56 -9.40 0.84 5.94
CA ARG A 56 -10.38 1.90 6.25
C ARG A 56 -11.80 1.53 5.85
N LYS A 57 -12.00 0.96 4.67
CA LYS A 57 -13.31 0.47 4.24
C LYS A 57 -13.87 -0.57 5.21
N LEU A 58 -13.04 -1.54 5.61
CA LEU A 58 -13.41 -2.56 6.61
C LEU A 58 -13.72 -1.94 7.97
N GLN A 59 -13.03 -0.87 8.37
CA GLN A 59 -13.40 -0.13 9.58
C GLN A 59 -14.80 0.48 9.45
N GLU A 60 -15.12 1.13 8.33
CA GLU A 60 -16.37 1.84 8.10
C GLU A 60 -17.56 0.87 8.03
N GLU A 61 -17.40 -0.24 7.32
CA GLU A 61 -18.43 -1.25 7.05
C GLU A 61 -18.60 -2.28 8.17
N ARG A 62 -17.71 -2.31 9.18
CA ARG A 62 -17.81 -3.31 10.24
C ARG A 62 -19.11 -3.19 11.03
N ASP A 63 -19.60 -4.34 11.46
CA ASP A 63 -20.61 -4.41 12.51
C ASP A 63 -20.04 -3.89 13.84
N LYS A 64 -20.43 -2.67 14.23
CA LYS A 64 -19.99 -2.01 15.47
C LYS A 64 -20.60 -2.62 16.73
N THR A 65 -21.71 -3.35 16.60
CA THR A 65 -22.33 -4.06 17.72
C THR A 65 -21.50 -5.28 18.11
N ARG A 66 -20.87 -5.92 17.13
CA ARG A 66 -20.02 -7.09 17.31
C ARG A 66 -18.54 -6.77 17.49
N TRP A 67 -17.97 -5.89 16.65
CA TRP A 67 -16.52 -5.68 16.56
C TRP A 67 -16.06 -4.37 17.22
N ALA A 68 -15.42 -4.49 18.38
CA ALA A 68 -14.74 -3.39 19.05
C ALA A 68 -13.33 -3.19 18.48
N LEU A 69 -12.97 -1.95 18.15
CA LEU A 69 -11.60 -1.60 17.77
C LEU A 69 -10.71 -1.64 19.02
N ILE A 70 -9.61 -2.39 18.97
CA ILE A 70 -8.64 -2.48 20.07
C ILE A 70 -7.49 -1.52 19.83
N HIS A 71 -6.77 -1.70 18.72
CA HIS A 71 -5.61 -0.87 18.38
C HIS A 71 -5.34 -0.88 16.87
N ARG A 72 -4.40 -0.02 16.46
CA ARG A 72 -3.82 0.00 15.12
C ARG A 72 -2.34 -0.42 15.23
N LYS A 73 -1.90 -1.35 14.40
CA LYS A 73 -0.53 -1.89 14.43
C LYS A 73 0.07 -1.94 13.02
N ALA A 74 1.32 -1.52 12.90
CA ALA A 74 2.09 -1.67 11.68
C ALA A 74 2.44 -3.15 11.44
N ARG A 75 2.32 -3.62 10.19
CA ARG A 75 2.71 -4.96 9.77
C ARG A 75 3.46 -4.88 8.45
N THR A 76 4.60 -5.56 8.41
CA THR A 76 5.40 -5.73 7.21
C THR A 76 4.96 -7.01 6.50
N LEU A 77 4.67 -6.90 5.21
CA LEU A 77 4.27 -7.99 4.34
C LEU A 77 5.32 -8.12 3.23
N VAL A 78 5.75 -9.35 2.96
CA VAL A 78 6.52 -9.66 1.74
C VAL A 78 5.51 -9.87 0.62
N THR A 79 5.55 -9.03 -0.40
CA THR A 79 4.64 -9.08 -1.55
C THR A 79 5.40 -9.34 -2.85
N THR A 80 4.67 -9.56 -3.93
CA THR A 80 5.25 -9.71 -5.28
C THR A 80 5.99 -8.47 -5.78
N VAL A 81 5.70 -7.30 -5.20
CA VAL A 81 6.33 -6.01 -5.53
C VAL A 81 7.34 -5.56 -4.47
N GLY A 82 7.71 -6.46 -3.56
CA GLY A 82 8.66 -6.20 -2.48
C GLY A 82 8.02 -6.11 -1.10
N GLU A 83 8.81 -5.72 -0.11
CA GLU A 83 8.34 -5.53 1.25
C GLU A 83 7.52 -4.24 1.37
N ILE A 84 6.37 -4.32 2.03
CA ILE A 84 5.52 -3.16 2.34
C ILE A 84 5.19 -3.16 3.82
N THR A 85 5.15 -1.99 4.44
CA THR A 85 4.66 -1.83 5.81
C THR A 85 3.32 -1.10 5.80
N ILE A 86 2.27 -1.78 6.24
CA ILE A 86 0.90 -1.23 6.28
C ILE A 86 0.42 -1.11 7.73
N TRP A 87 -0.44 -0.13 7.98
CA TRP A 87 -1.12 -0.02 9.27
C TRP A 87 -2.48 -0.71 9.27
N ARG A 88 -2.59 -1.80 10.03
CA ARG A 88 -3.81 -2.60 10.16
C ARG A 88 -4.54 -2.31 11.46
N ARG A 89 -5.88 -2.29 11.43
CA ARG A 89 -6.73 -2.23 12.64
C ARG A 89 -7.05 -3.63 13.15
N TYR A 90 -6.99 -3.80 14.47
CA TYR A 90 -7.24 -5.06 15.15
C TYR A 90 -8.48 -4.97 16.02
N TYR A 91 -9.31 -6.01 15.98
CA TYR A 91 -10.64 -6.00 16.56
C TYR A 91 -10.84 -7.14 17.55
N ARG A 92 -11.77 -6.94 18.48
CA ARG A 92 -12.28 -7.96 19.38
C ARG A 92 -13.79 -8.11 19.20
N ASP A 93 -14.23 -9.35 19.10
CA ASP A 93 -15.64 -9.73 19.16
C ASP A 93 -16.15 -9.52 20.59
N LYS A 94 -17.21 -8.72 20.75
CA LYS A 94 -17.81 -8.44 22.06
C LYS A 94 -18.59 -9.63 22.62
N GLN A 95 -19.05 -10.54 21.77
CA GLN A 95 -19.86 -11.69 22.15
C GLN A 95 -18.99 -12.90 22.52
N THR A 96 -18.02 -13.24 21.67
CA THR A 96 -17.18 -14.43 21.86
C THR A 96 -15.83 -14.12 22.52
N GLY A 97 -15.41 -12.84 22.51
CA GLY A 97 -14.09 -12.43 22.95
C GLY A 97 -12.97 -12.69 21.95
N GLU A 98 -13.26 -13.31 20.80
CA GLU A 98 -12.31 -13.61 19.72
C GLU A 98 -11.64 -12.34 19.20
N ARG A 99 -10.35 -12.41 18.83
CA ARG A 99 -9.61 -11.26 18.35
C ARG A 99 -9.04 -11.51 16.97
N ARG A 100 -9.34 -10.61 16.02
CA ARG A 100 -8.89 -10.77 14.62
C ARG A 100 -8.71 -9.45 13.89
N PHE A 101 -8.02 -9.56 12.77
CA PHE A 101 -7.98 -8.56 11.72
C PHE A 101 -9.20 -8.78 10.83
N LEU A 102 -10.02 -7.75 10.63
CA LEU A 102 -11.14 -7.79 9.70
C LEU A 102 -10.67 -7.65 8.25
#